data_AF-A0A8F2DF11-F1
#
_entry.id   AF-A0A8F2DF11-F1
#
_cell.length_a   1.000
_cell.length_b   1.000
_cell.length_c   1.000
_cell.angle_alpha   90.00
_cell.angle_beta   90.00
_cell.angle_gamma   90.00
#
_symmetry.space_group_name_H-M   'P 1'
#
loop_
_entity.id
_entity.type
_entity.pdbx_description
1 polymer ?
#
loop_
_entity_poly.entity_id
_entity_poly.type
_entity_poly.pdbx_seq_one_letter_code
_entity_poly.pdbx_strand_id
1 'polypeptide(L)'
;MLPLELPTYFISKYSKENDLVMDNFSGRGSSLVAARMLKRNFIGNDLNPYAYVCSKFKTIKNIKKEDILNQIDNLENEFLIWKENNLIYPEDLIFNDIKIFFHWDTLVELFFIREKLGKNWLTNNDLDNAILCFLLSILHGNERKDGSSSYLSISMPNTISMSPNYVKNYIKNNNLTLKYRNVFHSQYYKN
;
A
#
# COMPACT_ATOMS: atom_id res chain seq x y z
N MET A 1 -8.06 13.01 1.61
CA MET A 1 -9.02 12.19 0.84
C MET A 1 -10.37 12.87 0.97
N LEU A 2 -11.15 12.99 -0.11
CA LEU A 2 -12.47 13.62 -0.03
C LEU A 2 -13.41 12.74 0.84
N PRO A 3 -14.19 13.34 1.75
CA PRO A 3 -15.26 12.65 2.46
C PRO A 3 -16.22 12.00 1.45
N LEU A 4 -16.67 10.78 1.71
CA LEU A 4 -17.47 9.99 0.76
C LEU A 4 -18.85 10.62 0.51
N GLU A 5 -19.34 11.40 1.47
CA GLU A 5 -20.63 12.09 1.44
C GLU A 5 -20.69 13.11 0.31
N LEU A 6 -19.57 13.78 0.01
CA LEU A 6 -19.49 14.82 -1.00
C LEU A 6 -19.72 14.27 -2.43
N PRO A 7 -18.95 13.29 -2.94
CA PRO A 7 -19.24 12.72 -4.26
C PRO A 7 -20.59 12.03 -4.31
N THR A 8 -21.04 11.40 -3.21
CA THR A 8 -22.37 10.78 -3.13
C THR A 8 -23.49 11.80 -3.35
N TYR A 9 -23.40 12.98 -2.72
CA TYR A 9 -24.34 14.08 -2.92
C TYR A 9 -24.38 14.54 -4.39
N PHE A 10 -23.22 14.83 -5.00
CA PHE A 10 -23.18 15.32 -6.37
C PHE A 10 -23.65 14.28 -7.38
N ILE A 11 -23.20 13.04 -7.26
CA ILE A 11 -23.58 11.96 -8.19
C ILE A 11 -25.08 11.67 -8.09
N SER A 12 -25.64 11.59 -6.88
CA SER A 12 -27.09 11.35 -6.72
C SER A 12 -27.94 12.49 -7.28
N LYS A 13 -27.49 13.74 -7.15
CA LYS A 13 -28.21 14.93 -7.63
C LYS A 13 -28.15 15.11 -9.15
N TYR A 14 -27.03 14.76 -9.78
CA TYR A 14 -26.75 15.11 -11.19
C TYR A 14 -26.66 13.92 -12.14
N SER A 15 -26.93 12.69 -11.68
CA SER A 15 -26.97 11.50 -12.52
C SER A 15 -28.09 10.55 -12.08
N LYS A 16 -28.44 9.57 -12.91
CA LYS A 16 -29.36 8.48 -12.62
C LYS A 16 -28.61 7.14 -12.55
N GLU A 17 -29.29 6.12 -12.04
CA GLU A 17 -28.77 4.74 -12.11
C GLU A 17 -28.41 4.39 -13.56
N ASN A 18 -27.30 3.69 -13.75
CA ASN A 18 -26.69 3.35 -15.05
C ASN A 18 -26.04 4.51 -15.85
N ASP A 19 -26.15 5.77 -15.42
CA ASP A 19 -25.37 6.86 -16.05
C ASP A 19 -23.86 6.66 -15.86
N LEU A 20 -23.07 7.24 -16.76
CA LEU A 20 -21.61 7.25 -16.66
C LEU A 20 -21.12 8.46 -15.87
N VAL A 21 -20.34 8.21 -14.82
CA VAL A 21 -19.63 9.21 -14.02
C VAL A 21 -18.13 9.13 -14.32
N MET A 22 -17.54 10.24 -14.79
CA MET A 22 -16.10 10.31 -15.05
C MET A 22 -15.41 11.22 -14.04
N ASP A 23 -14.33 10.74 -13.46
CA ASP A 23 -13.44 11.54 -12.60
C ASP A 23 -12.02 11.52 -13.15
N ASN A 24 -11.58 12.65 -13.70
CA ASN A 24 -10.26 12.82 -14.32
C ASN A 24 -9.11 12.92 -13.30
N PHE A 25 -9.43 13.16 -12.02
CA PHE A 25 -8.48 13.35 -10.93
C PHE A 25 -8.94 12.56 -9.71
N SER A 26 -9.22 11.28 -9.94
CA SER A 26 -9.91 10.41 -9.00
C SER A 26 -9.16 10.17 -7.70
N GLY A 27 -7.85 10.45 -7.66
CA GLY A 27 -6.99 10.18 -6.51
C GLY A 27 -7.17 8.75 -6.04
N ARG A 28 -7.42 8.57 -4.74
CA ARG A 28 -7.65 7.24 -4.15
C ARG A 28 -9.05 6.69 -4.41
N GLY A 29 -9.85 7.29 -5.29
CA GLY A 29 -11.11 6.72 -5.82
C GLY A 29 -12.38 6.91 -4.98
N SER A 30 -12.49 7.94 -4.12
CA SER A 30 -13.74 8.18 -3.34
C SER A 30 -14.97 8.37 -4.24
N SER A 31 -14.81 9.07 -5.36
CA SER A 31 -15.84 9.29 -6.38
C SER A 31 -16.29 7.99 -7.04
N LEU A 32 -15.35 7.10 -7.35
CA LEU A 32 -15.63 5.79 -7.97
C LEU A 32 -16.41 4.89 -7.01
N VAL A 33 -16.05 4.88 -5.73
CA VAL A 33 -16.81 4.16 -4.69
C VAL A 33 -18.23 4.70 -4.59
N ALA A 34 -18.41 6.03 -4.55
CA ALA A 34 -19.73 6.63 -4.51
C ALA A 34 -20.57 6.29 -5.76
N ALA A 35 -19.99 6.38 -6.95
CA ALA A 35 -20.64 6.00 -8.20
C ALA A 35 -21.09 4.53 -8.18
N ARG A 36 -20.22 3.62 -7.71
CA ARG A 36 -20.51 2.19 -7.55
C ARG A 36 -21.66 1.96 -6.56
N MET A 37 -21.63 2.58 -5.38
CA MET A 37 -22.69 2.46 -4.36
C MET A 37 -24.04 2.94 -4.88
N LEU A 38 -24.02 3.98 -5.71
CA LEU A 38 -25.20 4.54 -6.37
C LEU A 38 -25.56 3.80 -7.68
N LYS A 39 -24.90 2.69 -8.02
CA LYS A 39 -25.18 1.90 -9.25
C LYS A 39 -25.03 2.72 -10.55
N ARG A 40 -24.03 3.61 -10.61
CA ARG A 40 -23.61 4.29 -11.84
C ARG A 40 -22.47 3.50 -12.48
N ASN A 41 -22.34 3.64 -13.79
CA ASN A 41 -21.10 3.31 -14.48
C ASN A 41 -20.06 4.37 -14.14
N PHE A 42 -18.77 4.00 -14.09
CA PHE A 42 -17.74 4.96 -13.70
C PHE A 42 -16.42 4.73 -14.43
N ILE A 43 -15.69 5.83 -14.66
CA ILE A 43 -14.31 5.85 -15.15
C ILE A 43 -13.53 6.80 -14.25
N GLY A 44 -12.38 6.33 -13.75
CA GLY A 44 -11.45 7.13 -12.98
C GLY A 44 -10.09 7.17 -13.64
N ASN A 45 -9.48 8.36 -13.67
CA ASN A 45 -8.09 8.55 -14.07
C ASN A 45 -7.33 9.27 -12.94
N ASP A 46 -6.04 8.97 -12.81
CA ASP A 46 -5.09 9.73 -11.98
C ASP A 46 -3.66 9.44 -12.45
N LEU A 47 -2.80 10.45 -12.45
CA LEU A 47 -1.40 10.30 -12.87
C LEU A 47 -0.56 9.51 -11.85
N ASN A 48 -0.95 9.54 -10.58
CA ASN A 48 -0.15 8.95 -9.51
C ASN A 48 -0.33 7.42 -9.45
N PRO A 49 0.75 6.61 -9.59
CA PRO A 49 0.68 5.16 -9.48
C PRO A 49 0.02 4.67 -8.18
N TYR A 50 0.33 5.32 -7.06
CA TYR A 50 -0.28 5.00 -5.76
C TYR A 50 -1.79 5.27 -5.75
N ALA A 51 -2.23 6.35 -6.39
CA ALA A 51 -3.65 6.66 -6.54
C ALA A 51 -4.36 5.58 -7.35
N TYR A 52 -3.77 5.14 -8.47
CA TYR A 52 -4.31 4.04 -9.29
C TYR A 52 -4.42 2.73 -8.50
N VAL A 53 -3.37 2.31 -7.79
CA VAL A 53 -3.40 1.06 -7.02
C VAL A 53 -4.52 1.08 -5.99
N CYS A 54 -4.67 2.20 -5.27
CA CYS A 54 -5.74 2.39 -4.28
C CYS A 54 -7.14 2.46 -4.90
N SER A 55 -7.30 3.16 -6.03
CA SER A 55 -8.59 3.31 -6.69
C SER A 55 -9.02 2.00 -7.36
N LYS A 56 -8.11 1.30 -8.05
CA LYS A 56 -8.33 -0.03 -8.61
C LYS A 56 -8.80 -1.01 -7.54
N PHE A 57 -8.13 -1.09 -6.40
CA PHE A 57 -8.53 -1.98 -5.29
C PHE A 57 -10.00 -1.80 -4.89
N LYS A 58 -10.47 -0.56 -4.77
CA LYS A 58 -11.86 -0.23 -4.38
C LYS A 58 -12.90 -0.57 -5.45
N THR A 59 -12.45 -0.81 -6.69
CA THR A 59 -13.33 -1.19 -7.81
C THR A 59 -13.40 -2.70 -8.01
N ILE A 60 -12.53 -3.49 -7.35
CA ILE A 60 -12.57 -4.96 -7.40
C ILE A 60 -13.91 -5.46 -6.87
N LYS A 61 -14.53 -6.38 -7.61
CA LYS A 61 -15.87 -6.91 -7.26
C LYS A 61 -15.80 -8.17 -6.41
N ASN A 62 -14.90 -9.09 -6.76
CA ASN A 62 -14.85 -10.44 -6.22
C ASN A 62 -13.41 -10.76 -5.83
N ILE A 63 -13.07 -10.55 -4.56
CA ILE A 63 -11.80 -10.97 -3.98
C ILE A 63 -12.10 -11.56 -2.61
N LYS A 64 -11.62 -12.78 -2.36
CA LYS A 64 -11.76 -13.41 -1.04
C LYS A 64 -10.49 -13.23 -0.25
N LYS A 65 -10.64 -13.17 1.06
CA LYS A 65 -9.51 -13.07 1.99
C LYS A 65 -8.57 -14.26 1.83
N GLU A 66 -9.10 -15.46 1.65
CA GLU A 66 -8.31 -16.68 1.48
C GLU A 66 -7.44 -16.62 0.23
N ASP A 67 -7.95 -16.05 -0.87
CA ASP A 67 -7.17 -15.89 -2.11
C ASP A 67 -5.98 -14.95 -1.90
N ILE A 68 -6.18 -13.87 -1.12
CA ILE A 68 -5.11 -12.93 -0.77
C ILE A 68 -4.06 -13.60 0.09
N LEU A 69 -4.47 -14.34 1.12
CA LEU A 69 -3.55 -15.06 2.02
C LEU A 69 -2.73 -16.11 1.26
N ASN A 70 -3.38 -16.92 0.42
CA ASN A 70 -2.68 -17.90 -0.42
C ASN A 70 -1.67 -17.23 -1.35
N GLN A 71 -2.02 -16.08 -1.95
CA GLN A 71 -1.11 -15.35 -2.82
C GLN A 71 0.07 -14.75 -2.05
N ILE A 72 -0.11 -14.34 -0.80
CA ILE A 72 0.99 -13.89 0.06
C ILE A 72 1.93 -15.04 0.39
N ASP A 73 1.41 -16.22 0.73
CA ASP A 73 2.21 -17.41 0.99
C ASP A 73 3.02 -17.81 -0.26
N ASN A 74 2.41 -17.71 -1.45
CA ASN A 74 3.12 -17.92 -2.72
C ASN A 74 4.26 -16.90 -2.90
N LEU A 75 4.01 -15.61 -2.65
CA LEU A 75 5.01 -14.56 -2.76
C LEU A 75 6.14 -14.73 -1.73
N GLU A 76 5.85 -15.20 -0.52
CA GLU A 76 6.87 -15.52 0.50
C GLU A 76 7.76 -16.68 0.04
N ASN A 77 7.17 -17.75 -0.50
CA ASN A 77 7.93 -18.86 -1.07
C ASN A 77 8.81 -18.44 -2.24
N GLU A 78 8.27 -17.63 -3.16
CA GLU A 78 9.05 -17.05 -4.26
C GLU A 78 10.20 -16.16 -3.74
N PHE A 79 9.94 -15.37 -2.69
CA PHE A 79 10.96 -14.54 -2.05
C PHE A 79 12.09 -15.38 -1.45
N LEU A 80 11.78 -16.49 -0.77
CA LEU A 80 12.79 -17.37 -0.18
C LEU A 80 13.71 -17.95 -1.26
N ILE A 81 13.13 -18.48 -2.34
CA ILE A 81 13.90 -18.99 -3.50
C ILE A 81 14.73 -17.86 -4.14
N TRP A 82 14.13 -16.68 -4.31
CA TRP A 82 14.83 -15.54 -4.87
C TRP A 82 16.00 -15.09 -4.00
N LYS A 83 15.83 -15.03 -2.67
CA LYS A 83 16.86 -14.62 -1.70
C LYS A 83 18.05 -15.58 -1.69
N GLU A 84 17.82 -16.89 -1.88
CA GLU A 84 18.91 -17.87 -1.98
C GLU A 84 19.77 -17.68 -3.24
N ASN A 85 19.15 -17.26 -4.34
CA ASN A 85 19.82 -17.13 -5.64
C ASN A 85 20.40 -15.72 -5.90
N ASN A 86 20.10 -14.75 -5.05
CA ASN A 86 20.52 -13.36 -5.22
C ASN A 86 21.25 -12.88 -3.96
N LEU A 87 22.55 -12.62 -4.09
CA LEU A 87 23.31 -11.93 -3.06
C LEU A 87 22.95 -10.44 -3.12
N ILE A 88 22.29 -9.94 -2.08
CA ILE A 88 21.89 -8.54 -1.97
C ILE A 88 22.78 -7.89 -0.93
N TYR A 89 23.63 -6.98 -1.37
CA TYR A 89 24.46 -6.21 -0.47
C TYR A 89 23.78 -4.89 -0.12
N PRO A 90 24.00 -4.36 1.10
CA PRO A 90 23.53 -3.04 1.49
C PRO A 90 23.88 -1.95 0.47
N GLU A 91 25.02 -2.05 -0.19
CA GLU A 91 25.50 -1.10 -1.19
C GLU A 91 24.72 -1.15 -2.50
N ASP A 92 24.12 -2.29 -2.86
CA ASP A 92 23.36 -2.49 -4.10
C ASP A 92 22.01 -1.77 -4.08
N LEU A 93 21.48 -1.50 -2.89
CA LEU A 93 20.29 -0.71 -2.71
C LEU A 93 20.68 0.77 -2.76
N ILE A 94 20.37 1.44 -3.88
CA ILE A 94 20.48 2.90 -4.15
C ILE A 94 19.60 3.74 -3.19
N PHE A 95 19.21 3.17 -2.05
CA PHE A 95 18.25 3.71 -1.10
C PHE A 95 18.90 3.97 0.26
N ASN A 96 20.08 4.60 0.28
CA ASN A 96 20.72 5.01 1.55
C ASN A 96 19.78 5.82 2.44
N ASP A 97 18.91 6.63 1.82
CA ASP A 97 17.91 7.42 2.53
C ASP A 97 16.75 6.58 3.06
N ILE A 98 16.47 5.40 2.49
CA ILE A 98 15.34 4.55 2.93
C ILE A 98 15.75 3.59 4.05
N LYS A 99 17.04 3.23 4.15
CA LYS A 99 17.57 2.34 5.21
C LYS A 99 17.26 2.82 6.62
N ILE A 100 17.07 4.13 6.81
CA ILE A 100 16.70 4.67 8.12
C ILE A 100 15.28 4.30 8.56
N PHE A 101 14.40 3.96 7.62
CA PHE A 101 13.01 3.68 7.94
C PHE A 101 12.77 2.21 8.23
N PHE A 102 13.56 1.28 7.68
CA PHE A 102 13.23 -0.15 7.72
C PHE A 102 14.41 -0.98 8.21
N HIS A 103 14.11 -2.03 8.98
CA HIS A 103 15.09 -3.08 9.26
C HIS A 103 15.58 -3.71 7.95
N TRP A 104 16.82 -4.19 7.93
CA TRP A 104 17.46 -4.73 6.72
C TRP A 104 16.63 -5.83 6.05
N ASP A 105 16.23 -6.87 6.79
CA ASP A 105 15.42 -7.96 6.22
C ASP A 105 14.07 -7.48 5.68
N THR A 106 13.37 -6.59 6.40
CA THR A 106 12.13 -5.97 5.92
C THR A 106 12.35 -5.16 4.64
N LEU A 107 13.48 -4.45 4.54
CA LEU A 107 13.82 -3.68 3.34
C LEU A 107 14.08 -4.59 2.14
N VAL A 108 14.73 -5.72 2.34
CA VAL A 108 14.99 -6.74 1.31
C VAL A 108 13.68 -7.37 0.82
N GLU A 109 12.76 -7.70 1.73
CA GLU A 109 11.42 -8.19 1.39
C GLU A 109 10.61 -7.14 0.62
N LEU A 110 10.64 -5.87 1.05
CA LEU A 110 10.00 -4.75 0.35
C LEU A 110 10.59 -4.53 -1.04
N PHE A 111 11.91 -4.69 -1.18
CA PHE A 111 12.57 -4.59 -2.47
C PHE A 111 12.08 -5.66 -3.44
N PHE A 112 11.99 -6.92 -2.97
CA PHE A 112 11.42 -8.00 -3.76
C PHE A 112 10.00 -7.68 -4.24
N ILE A 113 9.11 -7.24 -3.34
CA ILE A 113 7.75 -6.85 -3.72
C ILE A 113 7.74 -5.68 -4.71
N ARG A 114 8.64 -4.69 -4.55
CA ARG A 114 8.76 -3.57 -5.50
C ARG A 114 9.10 -4.08 -6.90
N GLU A 115 10.06 -4.99 -7.01
CA GLU A 115 10.48 -5.55 -8.29
C GLU A 115 9.40 -6.43 -8.91
N LYS A 116 8.74 -7.27 -8.11
CA LYS A 116 7.69 -8.20 -8.56
C LYS A 116 6.39 -7.49 -8.94
N LEU A 117 5.84 -6.70 -8.01
CA LEU A 117 4.50 -6.10 -8.10
C LEU A 117 4.55 -4.59 -8.34
N GLY A 118 5.49 -3.90 -7.69
CA GLY A 118 5.53 -2.44 -7.68
C GLY A 118 5.86 -1.82 -9.04
N LYS A 119 6.83 -2.36 -9.79
CA LYS A 119 7.18 -1.88 -11.14
C LYS A 119 6.09 -2.15 -12.18
N ASN A 120 5.31 -3.22 -11.98
CA ASN A 120 4.26 -3.67 -12.89
C ASN A 120 2.85 -3.24 -12.42
N TRP A 121 2.75 -2.23 -11.55
CA TRP A 121 1.52 -1.81 -10.88
C TRP A 121 0.31 -1.64 -11.83
N LEU A 122 0.54 -1.16 -13.05
CA LEU A 122 -0.52 -0.91 -14.04
C LEU A 122 -1.15 -2.23 -14.55
N THR A 123 -0.33 -3.27 -14.72
CA THR A 123 -0.68 -4.55 -15.32
C THR A 123 -0.96 -5.66 -14.30
N ASN A 124 -0.81 -5.38 -13.01
CA ASN A 124 -1.12 -6.35 -11.96
C ASN A 124 -2.57 -6.84 -12.05
N ASN A 125 -2.79 -8.13 -11.78
CA ASN A 125 -4.13 -8.67 -11.57
C ASN A 125 -4.75 -8.10 -10.27
N ASP A 126 -6.02 -8.42 -10.01
CA ASP A 126 -6.76 -7.89 -8.87
C ASP A 126 -6.17 -8.32 -7.51
N LEU A 127 -5.68 -9.57 -7.39
CA LEU A 127 -5.06 -10.09 -6.16
C LEU A 127 -3.76 -9.35 -5.84
N ASP A 128 -2.86 -9.26 -6.83
CA ASP A 128 -1.58 -8.57 -6.69
C ASP A 128 -1.76 -7.07 -6.44
N ASN A 129 -2.74 -6.44 -7.09
CA ASN A 129 -3.08 -5.05 -6.81
C ASN A 129 -3.62 -4.86 -5.39
N ALA A 130 -4.42 -5.79 -4.88
CA ALA A 130 -4.92 -5.74 -3.51
C ALA A 130 -3.79 -5.85 -2.49
N ILE A 131 -2.88 -6.81 -2.66
CA ILE A 131 -1.69 -6.99 -1.81
C ILE A 131 -0.83 -5.72 -1.85
N LEU A 132 -0.54 -5.20 -3.04
CA LEU A 132 0.24 -3.97 -3.19
C LEU A 132 -0.46 -2.78 -2.52
N CYS A 133 -1.78 -2.65 -2.63
CA CYS A 133 -2.56 -1.60 -1.97
C CYS A 133 -2.47 -1.69 -0.44
N PHE A 134 -2.60 -2.90 0.13
CA PHE A 134 -2.45 -3.11 1.56
C PHE A 134 -1.04 -2.76 2.03
N LEU A 135 -0.02 -3.25 1.32
CA LEU A 135 1.37 -2.98 1.64
C LEU A 135 1.69 -1.48 1.66
N LEU A 136 1.27 -0.75 0.62
CA LEU A 136 1.46 0.69 0.51
C LEU A 136 0.74 1.47 1.63
N SER A 137 -0.31 0.89 2.21
CA SER A 137 -1.10 1.49 3.30
C SER A 137 -0.48 1.29 4.69
N ILE A 138 0.49 0.38 4.82
CA ILE A 138 1.12 0.02 6.10
C ILE A 138 2.63 0.30 6.15
N LEU A 139 3.21 0.96 5.14
CA LEU A 139 4.65 1.25 5.15
C LEU A 139 5.06 2.04 6.40
N HIS A 140 4.25 3.04 6.77
CA HIS A 140 4.61 4.04 7.78
C HIS A 140 3.49 4.28 8.79
N GLY A 141 3.86 4.42 10.07
CA GLY A 141 2.95 4.78 11.14
C GLY A 141 3.56 4.55 12.53
N ASN A 142 2.73 4.73 13.56
CA ASN A 142 3.18 4.70 14.94
C ASN A 142 3.15 3.28 15.52
N GLU A 143 4.14 2.95 16.36
CA GLU A 143 4.08 1.79 17.23
C GLU A 143 3.02 1.98 18.33
N ARG A 144 2.41 0.89 18.76
CA ARG A 144 1.52 0.87 19.93
C ARG A 144 2.35 0.96 21.20
N LYS A 145 1.70 1.27 22.33
CA LYS A 145 2.36 1.41 23.64
C LYS A 145 3.05 0.13 24.12
N ASP A 146 2.57 -1.03 23.68
CA ASP A 146 3.15 -2.34 23.99
C ASP A 146 4.34 -2.70 23.08
N GLY A 147 4.74 -1.80 22.17
CA GLY A 147 5.83 -2.01 21.21
C GLY A 147 5.45 -2.82 19.98
N SER A 148 4.19 -3.28 19.87
CA SER A 148 3.66 -3.92 18.66
C SER A 148 3.33 -2.88 17.59
N SER A 149 3.28 -3.30 16.32
CA SER A 149 2.98 -2.40 15.21
C SER A 149 2.25 -3.10 14.08
N SER A 150 1.35 -2.36 13.43
CA SER A 150 0.74 -2.76 12.17
C SER A 150 1.46 -2.20 10.95
N TYR A 151 2.54 -1.43 11.16
CA TYR A 151 3.31 -0.80 10.10
C TYR A 151 4.62 -1.54 9.83
N LEU A 152 5.35 -1.21 8.78
CA LEU A 152 6.62 -1.85 8.45
C LEU A 152 7.85 -1.04 8.85
N SER A 153 7.75 0.29 8.87
CA SER A 153 8.86 1.15 9.25
C SER A 153 9.05 1.30 10.75
N ILE A 154 10.16 1.91 11.14
CA ILE A 154 10.37 2.54 12.43
C ILE A 154 9.15 3.38 12.83
N SER A 155 8.90 3.45 14.14
CA SER A 155 7.80 4.23 14.69
C SER A 155 7.89 5.68 14.21
N MET A 156 6.78 6.19 13.66
CA MET A 156 6.66 7.57 13.21
C MET A 156 5.33 8.18 13.64
N PRO A 157 5.28 9.50 13.86
CA PRO A 157 4.07 10.17 14.30
C PRO A 157 2.97 10.21 13.23
N ASN A 158 3.32 10.00 11.96
CA ASN A 158 2.42 10.08 10.81
C ASN A 158 2.45 8.79 9.99
N THR A 159 1.40 8.59 9.19
CA THR A 159 1.28 7.45 8.26
C THR A 159 1.93 7.69 6.89
N ILE A 160 2.75 8.75 6.80
CA ILE A 160 3.54 9.11 5.63
C ILE A 160 4.99 9.28 6.08
N SER A 161 5.94 9.03 5.18
CA SER A 161 7.35 9.31 5.47
C SER A 161 7.59 10.81 5.59
N MET A 162 8.47 11.16 6.51
CA MET A 162 9.06 12.49 6.62
C MET A 162 10.45 12.48 5.96
N SER A 163 11.07 13.65 5.82
CA SER A 163 12.42 13.74 5.26
C SER A 163 13.42 12.89 6.08
N PRO A 164 14.44 12.28 5.45
CA PRO A 164 15.40 11.44 6.17
C PRO A 164 16.05 12.14 7.37
N ASN A 165 16.39 13.42 7.24
CA ASN A 165 16.98 14.21 8.34
C ASN A 165 16.01 14.41 9.50
N TYR A 166 14.73 14.65 9.23
CA TYR A 166 13.71 14.71 10.28
C TYR A 166 13.63 13.38 11.02
N VAL A 167 13.60 12.26 10.28
CA VAL A 167 13.51 10.92 10.88
C VAL A 167 14.77 10.58 11.69
N LYS A 168 15.98 10.95 11.24
CA LYS A 168 17.23 10.83 12.04
C LYS A 168 17.09 11.46 13.41
N ASN A 169 16.62 12.70 13.43
CA ASN A 169 16.45 13.45 14.69
C ASN A 169 15.34 12.85 15.55
N TYR A 170 14.22 12.45 14.94
CA TYR A 170 13.11 11.82 15.65
C TYR A 170 13.53 10.50 16.32
N ILE A 171 14.27 9.65 15.61
CA ILE A 171 14.82 8.39 16.13
C ILE A 171 15.71 8.66 17.35
N LYS A 172 16.64 9.61 17.22
CA LYS A 172 17.57 9.97 18.31
C LYS A 172 16.84 10.50 19.53
N ASN A 173 15.87 11.40 19.35
CA ASN A 173 15.15 12.03 20.45
C ASN A 173 14.22 11.05 21.19
N ASN A 174 13.72 10.01 20.51
CA ASN A 174 12.79 9.04 21.08
C ASN A 174 13.45 7.68 21.37
N ASN A 175 14.78 7.57 21.23
CA ASN A 175 15.55 6.33 21.42
C ASN A 175 14.96 5.12 20.67
N LEU A 176 14.57 5.32 19.42
CA LEU A 176 13.95 4.28 18.60
C LEU A 176 14.99 3.36 17.97
N THR A 177 14.63 2.09 17.78
CA THR A 177 15.45 1.10 17.08
C THR A 177 14.67 0.46 15.94
N LEU A 178 15.39 0.06 14.90
CA LEU A 178 14.79 -0.69 13.80
C LEU A 178 14.49 -2.11 14.25
N LYS A 179 13.23 -2.53 14.12
CA LYS A 179 12.77 -3.88 14.41
C LYS A 179 12.42 -4.58 13.12
N TYR A 180 12.79 -5.85 12.99
CA TYR A 180 12.35 -6.67 11.88
C TYR A 180 10.83 -6.82 11.90
N ARG A 181 10.21 -6.68 10.72
CA ARG A 181 8.80 -6.89 10.47
C ARG A 181 8.64 -7.62 9.14
N ASN A 182 8.17 -8.87 9.19
CA ASN A 182 7.98 -9.71 7.99
C ASN A 182 6.88 -9.13 7.10
N VAL A 183 7.20 -8.66 5.89
CA VAL A 183 6.27 -8.10 4.89
C VAL A 183 5.13 -9.05 4.51
N PHE A 184 5.38 -10.36 4.54
CA PHE A 184 4.45 -11.42 4.21
C PHE A 184 3.56 -11.83 5.39
N HIS A 185 3.76 -11.26 6.58
CA HIS A 185 3.00 -11.69 7.74
C HIS A 185 1.49 -11.43 7.58
N SER A 186 0.70 -12.51 7.65
CA SER A 186 -0.75 -12.51 7.38
C SER A 186 -1.55 -11.43 8.13
N GLN A 187 -1.12 -11.01 9.32
CA GLN A 187 -1.81 -9.98 10.13
C GLN A 187 -2.05 -8.66 9.39
N TYR A 188 -1.20 -8.32 8.42
CA TYR A 188 -1.30 -7.09 7.64
C TYR A 188 -2.45 -7.11 6.63
N TYR A 189 -2.95 -8.29 6.31
CA TYR A 189 -3.90 -8.54 5.22
C TYR A 189 -5.24 -9.09 5.74
N LYS A 190 -5.52 -8.90 7.04
CA LYS A 190 -6.71 -9.45 7.71
C LYS A 190 -7.97 -8.57 7.60
N ASN A 191 -7.88 -7.36 7.05
CA ASN A 191 -8.95 -6.35 7.06
C ASN A 191 -9.83 -6.39 5.81
#